data_AF-A0A9E5NP07-F1
#
_entry.id   AF-A0A9E5NP07-F1
#
_cell.length_a   1.000
_cell.length_b   1.000
_cell.length_c   1.000
_cell.angle_alpha   90.00
_cell.angle_beta   90.00
_cell.angle_gamma   90.00
#
_symmetry.space_group_name_H-M   'P 1'
#
loop_
_entity.id
_entity.type
_entity.pdbx_description
1 polymer ?
#
loop_
_entity_poly.entity_id
_entity_poly.type
_entity_poly.pdbx_seq_one_letter_code
_entity_poly.pdbx_strand_id
1 'polypeptide(L)' 'AQSLEALGDLRWKSGKFDEARRLDQRALAIKIEALGPNHPDVASSLNNLGILLHETGDYAEAKSFYERAL' A
#
# COMPACT_ATOMS: atom_id res chain seq x y z
N ALA A 1 18.74 18.22 -1.41
CA ALA A 1 18.34 17.10 -2.29
C ALA A 1 18.49 15.73 -1.60
N GLN A 2 19.59 15.45 -0.88
CA GLN A 2 19.84 14.17 -0.18
C GLN A 2 18.96 13.86 1.06
N SER A 3 18.06 14.76 1.45
CA SER A 3 17.34 14.68 2.75
C SER A 3 15.97 14.01 2.65
N LEU A 4 15.38 13.90 1.45
CA LEU A 4 14.06 13.29 1.25
C LEU A 4 14.16 11.77 1.01
N GLU A 5 15.16 11.32 0.25
CA GLU A 5 15.48 9.88 0.09
C GLU A 5 15.86 9.26 1.45
N ALA A 6 16.68 9.95 2.25
CA ALA A 6 17.04 9.48 3.59
C ALA A 6 15.86 9.45 4.58
N LEU A 7 14.82 10.27 4.37
CA LEU A 7 13.60 10.24 5.20
C LEU A 7 12.69 9.06 4.84
N GLY A 8 12.65 8.70 3.55
CA GLY A 8 12.03 7.48 3.04
C GLY A 8 12.69 6.24 3.62
N ASP A 9 14.02 6.17 3.57
CA ASP A 9 14.82 5.07 4.16
C ASP A 9 14.71 5.00 5.69
N LEU A 10 14.54 6.13 6.38
CA LEU A 10 14.35 6.15 7.83
C LEU A 10 12.96 5.66 8.23
N ARG A 11 11.93 5.95 7.41
CA ARG A 11 10.58 5.37 7.56
C ARG A 11 10.61 3.86 7.30
N TRP A 12 11.42 3.44 6.32
CA TRP A 12 11.69 2.03 5.99
C TRP A 12 12.35 1.25 7.15
N LYS A 13 13.00 1.92 8.10
CA LYS A 13 13.59 1.28 9.30
C LYS A 13 12.76 1.37 10.58
N SER A 14 11.68 2.15 10.63
CA SER A 14 11.08 2.58 11.90
C SER A 14 9.93 1.72 12.45
N GLY A 15 9.63 0.55 11.87
CA GLY A 15 8.53 -0.32 12.39
C GLY A 15 7.12 0.27 12.25
N LYS A 16 6.95 1.33 11.45
CA LYS A 16 5.67 2.00 11.18
C LYS A 16 4.94 1.44 9.96
N PHE A 17 5.46 0.37 9.35
CA PHE A 17 4.82 -0.31 8.22
C PHE A 17 3.46 -0.87 8.58
N ASP A 18 3.33 -1.44 9.79
CA ASP A 18 2.06 -1.97 10.24
C ASP A 18 1.00 -0.88 10.40
N GLU A 19 1.43 0.32 10.80
CA GLU A 19 0.56 1.49 10.92
C GLU A 19 0.14 2.01 9.54
N ALA A 20 1.09 2.14 8.60
CA ALA A 20 0.80 2.52 7.22
C ALA A 20 -0.13 1.51 6.52
N ARG A 21 0.16 0.21 6.67
CA ARG A 21 -0.66 -0.89 6.14
C ARG A 21 -2.09 -0.84 6.67
N ARG A 22 -2.27 -0.62 7.99
CA ARG A 22 -3.61 -0.48 8.59
C ARG A 22 -4.37 0.73 8.07
N LEU A 23 -3.69 1.87 7.91
CA LEU A 23 -4.32 3.08 7.38
C LEU A 23 -4.74 2.90 5.92
N ASP A 24 -3.90 2.30 5.10
CA ASP A 24 -4.19 2.01 3.70
C ASP A 24 -5.32 0.98 3.54
N GLN A 25 -5.36 -0.06 4.36
CA GLN A 25 -6.48 -1.01 4.39
C GLN A 25 -7.80 -0.34 4.77
N ARG A 26 -7.78 0.59 5.72
CA ARG A 26 -8.97 1.35 6.13
C ARG A 26 -9.44 2.30 5.04
N ALA A 27 -8.51 2.99 4.36
CA ALA A 27 -8.83 3.85 3.22
C ALA A 27 -9.41 3.03 2.06
N LEU A 28 -8.85 1.84 1.80
CA LEU A 28 -9.35 0.90 0.81
C LEU A 28 -10.79 0.46 1.12
N ALA A 29 -11.10 0.11 2.36
CA ALA A 29 -12.46 -0.29 2.76
C ALA A 29 -13.48 0.83 2.48
N ILE A 30 -13.16 2.07 2.85
CA ILE A 30 -14.02 3.24 2.58
C ILE A 30 -14.22 3.43 1.07
N LYS A 31 -13.16 3.29 0.27
CA LYS A 31 -13.25 3.42 -1.19
C LYS A 31 -14.10 2.30 -1.81
N ILE A 32 -14.00 1.07 -1.31
CA ILE A 32 -14.83 -0.05 -1.77
C ILE A 32 -16.30 0.21 -1.45
N GLU A 33 -16.62 0.69 -0.25
CA GLU A 33 -18.01 1.02 0.12
C GLU A 33 -18.56 2.22 -0.68
N ALA A 34 -17.74 3.23 -0.94
CA ALA A 34 -18.18 4.45 -1.60
C ALA A 34 -18.24 4.35 -3.14
N LEU A 35 -17.29 3.64 -3.76
CA LEU A 35 -17.07 3.64 -5.21
C LEU A 35 -17.32 2.27 -5.85
N GLY A 36 -17.39 1.21 -5.04
CA GLY A 36 -17.48 -0.17 -5.48
C GLY A 36 -16.11 -0.80 -5.77
N PRO A 37 -16.02 -2.14 -5.73
CA PRO A 37 -14.75 -2.86 -5.81
C PRO A 37 -14.02 -2.73 -7.15
N ASN A 38 -14.73 -2.40 -8.24
CA ASN A 38 -14.15 -2.30 -9.59
C ASN A 38 -13.76 -0.86 -9.98
N HIS A 39 -13.80 0.09 -9.04
CA HIS A 39 -13.46 1.48 -9.35
C HIS A 39 -11.94 1.65 -9.55
N PRO A 40 -11.48 2.45 -10.53
CA PRO A 40 -10.04 2.69 -10.76
C PRO A 40 -9.27 3.17 -9.54
N ASP A 41 -9.91 3.92 -8.64
CA ASP A 41 -9.30 4.38 -7.39
C ASP A 41 -9.10 3.26 -6.36
N VAL A 42 -9.95 2.22 -6.39
CA VAL A 42 -9.79 1.01 -5.60
C VAL A 42 -8.61 0.20 -6.13
N ALA A 43 -8.54 -0.01 -7.45
CA ALA A 43 -7.40 -0.66 -8.11
C ALA A 43 -6.08 0.06 -7.83
N SER A 44 -6.06 1.40 -7.91
CA SER A 44 -4.87 2.19 -7.60
C SER A 44 -4.43 2.05 -6.14
N SER A 45 -5.38 1.94 -5.21
CA SER A 45 -5.06 1.74 -3.79
C SER A 45 -4.51 0.34 -3.50
N LEU A 46 -5.05 -0.69 -4.16
CA LEU A 46 -4.55 -2.06 -4.10
C LEU A 46 -3.14 -2.16 -4.69
N ASN A 47 -2.88 -1.49 -5.81
CA ASN A 47 -1.55 -1.44 -6.42
C ASN A 47 -0.51 -0.81 -5.49
N ASN A 48 -0.86 0.28 -4.80
CA ASN A 48 0.04 0.94 -3.85
C ASN A 48 0.37 0.05 -2.63
N LEU A 49 -0.61 -0.70 -2.12
CA LEU A 49 -0.40 -1.71 -1.08
C LEU A 49 0.55 -2.83 -1.57
N GLY A 50 0.37 -3.28 -2.82
CA GLY A 50 1.27 -4.24 -3.44
C GLY A 50 2.72 -3.75 -3.52
N ILE A 51 2.93 -2.49 -3.92
CA ILE A 51 4.26 -1.87 -3.97
C ILE A 51 4.89 -1.80 -2.58
N LEU A 52 4.15 -1.34 -1.57
CA LEU A 52 4.64 -1.25 -0.20
C LEU A 52 5.05 -2.61 0.36
N LEU A 53 4.28 -3.66 0.06
CA LEU A 53 4.57 -5.04 0.48
C LEU A 53 5.79 -5.60 -0.26
N HIS A 54 5.93 -5.27 -1.55
CA HIS A 54 7.10 -5.64 -2.33
C HIS A 54 8.38 -4.98 -1.79
N GLU A 55 8.32 -3.71 -1.38
CA GLU A 55 9.44 -2.97 -0.77
C GLU A 55 9.79 -3.43 0.66
N THR A 56 8.86 -4.11 1.34
CA THR A 56 9.07 -4.69 2.67
C THR A 56 9.47 -6.16 2.64
N GLY A 57 9.54 -6.78 1.45
CA GLY A 57 9.92 -8.19 1.28
C GLY A 57 8.76 -9.18 1.42
N ASP A 58 7.53 -8.71 1.67
CA ASP A 58 6.30 -9.51 1.72
C ASP A 58 5.75 -9.77 0.31
N TYR A 59 6.56 -10.41 -0.54
CA TYR A 59 6.23 -10.63 -1.96
C TYR A 59 4.95 -11.46 -2.19
N ALA A 60 4.64 -12.40 -1.29
CA ALA A 60 3.45 -13.23 -1.38
C ALA A 60 2.17 -12.40 -1.17
N GLU A 61 2.18 -11.50 -0.19
CA GLU A 61 1.05 -10.62 0.09
C GLU A 61 0.94 -9.55 -1.00
N ALA A 62 2.08 -9.00 -1.46
CA ALA A 62 2.14 -8.07 -2.59
C ALA A 62 1.45 -8.61 -3.84
N LYS A 63 1.74 -9.88 -4.20
CA LYS A 63 1.12 -10.55 -5.35
C LYS A 63 -0.41 -10.60 -5.24
N SER A 64 -0.94 -10.91 -4.06
CA SER A 64 -2.38 -10.94 -3.84
C SER A 64 -3.03 -9.57 -4.04
N PHE A 65 -2.36 -8.49 -3.63
CA PHE A 65 -2.84 -7.13 -3.86
C PHE A 65 -2.79 -6.73 -5.34
N TYR A 66 -1.73 -7.10 -6.06
CA TYR A 66 -1.66 -6.87 -7.51
C TYR A 66 -2.73 -7.65 -8.29
N GLU A 67 -2.99 -8.90 -7.93
CA GLU A 67 -4.05 -9.71 -8.56
C GLU A 67 -5.45 -9.11 -8.34
N ARG A 68 -5.67 -8.44 -7.21
CA ARG A 68 -6.94 -7.74 -6.94
C ARG A 68 -7.03 -6.38 -7.63
N ALA A 69 -5.91 -5.80 -8.06
CA ALA A 69 -5.86 -4.52 -8.77
C ALA A 69 -6.06 -4.66 -10.29
N LEU A 70 -5.89 -5.86 -10.83
CA LEU A 70 -6.13 -6.25 -12.23
C LEU A 70 -7.62 -6.49 -12.51
#